data_AF-A0A914JNH8-F1
#
_entry.id   AF-A0A914JNH8-F1
#
_cell.length_a   1.000
_cell.length_b   1.000
_cell.length_c   1.000
_cell.angle_alpha   90.00
_cell.angle_beta   90.00
_cell.angle_gamma   90.00
#
_symmetry.space_group_name_H-M   'P 1'
#
loop_
_entity.id
_entity.type
_entity.pdbx_description
1 polymer ?
#
loop_
_entity_poly.entity_id
_entity_poly.type
_entity_poly.pdbx_seq_one_letter_code
_entity_poly.pdbx_strand_id
1 'polypeptide(L)'
;MSLFHYQEWFDAVFKDGITIAIGELFDYRDQIVLGTLNGILAVIDPGRDVDNRHETSSLIEQQFPHPILQVFIGKFVNSYDGPVLAILHPKDLVFYRVVKGEL
;
A
#
# COMPACT_ATOMS: atom_id res chain seq x y z
N MET A 1 -9.64 11.50 34.77
CA MET A 1 -9.60 10.26 33.96
C MET A 1 -10.19 10.60 32.61
N SER A 2 -9.56 10.18 31.51
CA SER A 2 -10.10 10.44 30.16
C SER A 2 -11.31 9.54 29.91
N LEU A 3 -12.35 10.09 29.27
CA LEU A 3 -13.52 9.32 28.82
C LEU A 3 -13.21 8.55 27.52
N PHE A 4 -12.23 9.02 26.75
CA PHE A 4 -11.84 8.44 25.47
C PHE A 4 -10.45 7.83 25.56
N HIS A 5 -10.33 6.63 25.00
CA HIS A 5 -9.10 5.88 24.84
C HIS A 5 -9.04 5.34 23.41
N TYR A 6 -7.84 5.25 22.84
CA TYR A 6 -7.63 4.51 21.59
C TYR A 6 -7.46 3.02 21.93
N GLN A 7 -8.03 2.16 21.08
CA GLN A 7 -7.79 0.73 21.11
C GLN A 7 -7.01 0.37 19.86
N GLU A 8 -5.78 -0.12 20.04
CA GLU A 8 -4.98 -0.62 18.93
C GLU A 8 -5.63 -1.90 18.39
N TRP A 9 -5.85 -1.93 17.08
CA TRP A 9 -6.47 -3.06 16.39
C TRP A 9 -5.50 -3.73 15.40
N PHE A 10 -4.61 -2.94 14.80
CA PHE A 10 -3.60 -3.36 13.84
C PHE A 10 -2.36 -2.47 13.99
N ASP A 11 -1.18 -3.10 14.02
CA ASP A 11 0.10 -2.43 13.95
C ASP A 11 1.02 -3.16 12.95
N ALA A 12 1.88 -2.41 12.27
CA ALA A 12 2.92 -2.96 11.42
C ALA A 12 4.10 -2.00 11.36
N VAL A 13 5.30 -2.54 11.53
CA VAL A 13 6.54 -1.76 11.42
C VAL A 13 7.10 -1.92 10.02
N PHE A 14 7.04 -0.85 9.23
CA PHE A 14 7.70 -0.77 7.93
C PHE A 14 8.91 0.15 8.01
N LYS A 15 10.11 -0.43 7.99
CA LYS A 15 11.35 0.32 8.11
C LYS A 15 11.53 1.24 6.91
N ASP A 16 11.97 2.46 7.18
CA ASP A 16 12.27 3.49 6.17
C ASP A 16 11.06 3.92 5.31
N GLY A 17 9.84 3.63 5.75
CA GLY A 17 8.61 4.11 5.13
C GLY A 17 8.53 5.63 5.16
N ILE A 18 8.43 6.26 3.98
CA ILE A 18 8.39 7.72 3.83
C ILE A 18 7.03 8.23 3.33
N THR A 19 6.29 7.38 2.63
CA THR A 19 5.00 7.73 2.03
C THR A 19 3.98 6.64 2.27
N ILE A 20 2.72 7.04 2.38
CA ILE A 20 1.57 6.18 2.63
C ILE A 20 0.40 6.60 1.74
N ALA A 21 -0.30 5.62 1.18
CA ALA A 21 -1.61 5.79 0.56
C ALA A 21 -2.56 4.72 1.08
N ILE A 22 -3.85 5.06 1.16
CA ILE A 22 -4.91 4.13 1.54
C ILE A 22 -5.97 4.19 0.45
N GLY A 23 -6.42 3.03 0.01
CA GLY A 23 -7.51 2.94 -0.95
C GLY A 23 -7.70 1.52 -1.47
N GLU A 24 -8.81 1.35 -2.18
CA GLU A 24 -9.18 0.08 -2.77
C GLU A 24 -8.28 -0.27 -3.96
N LEU A 25 -7.52 -1.37 -3.87
CA LEU A 25 -6.72 -1.92 -4.98
C LEU A 25 -7.26 -3.27 -5.46
N PHE A 26 -7.72 -4.12 -4.54
CA PHE A 26 -8.34 -5.41 -4.86
C PHE A 26 -9.28 -5.90 -3.75
N ASP A 27 -10.06 -6.93 -4.08
CA ASP A 27 -11.03 -7.59 -3.20
C ASP A 27 -12.03 -6.63 -2.52
N TYR A 28 -12.33 -5.47 -3.12
CA TYR A 28 -13.25 -4.45 -2.60
C TYR A 28 -12.95 -4.02 -1.15
N ARG A 29 -11.66 -3.99 -0.80
CA ARG A 29 -11.16 -3.61 0.52
C ARG A 29 -10.11 -2.54 0.37
N ASP A 30 -9.98 -1.66 1.36
CA ASP A 30 -8.88 -0.71 1.41
C ASP A 30 -7.58 -1.43 1.78
N GLN A 31 -6.54 -1.17 0.99
CA GLN A 31 -5.17 -1.57 1.31
C GLN A 31 -4.36 -0.34 1.73
N ILE A 32 -3.38 -0.57 2.59
CA ILE A 32 -2.38 0.41 2.98
C ILE A 32 -1.16 0.18 2.09
N VAL A 33 -0.73 1.21 1.37
CA VAL A 33 0.46 1.16 0.52
C VAL A 33 1.53 2.04 1.10
N LEU A 34 2.73 1.50 1.26
CA LEU A 34 3.88 2.17 1.82
C LEU A 34 5.01 2.20 0.79
N GLY A 35 5.73 3.31 0.73
CA GLY A 35 6.90 3.47 -0.15
C GLY A 35 8.11 3.99 0.62
N THR A 36 9.31 3.62 0.16
CA THR A 36 10.59 4.06 0.72
C THR A 36 11.45 4.81 -0.30
N LEU A 37 12.38 5.64 0.18
CA LEU A 37 13.40 6.28 -0.67
C LEU A 37 14.41 5.28 -1.24
N ASN A 38 14.47 4.05 -0.72
CA ASN A 38 15.29 2.97 -1.29
C ASN A 38 14.56 2.22 -2.42
N GLY A 39 13.33 2.62 -2.77
CA GLY A 39 12.57 2.03 -3.87
C GLY A 39 11.75 0.80 -3.46
N ILE A 40 11.59 0.51 -2.17
CA ILE A 40 10.74 -0.60 -1.71
C ILE A 40 9.30 -0.09 -1.61
N LEU A 41 8.38 -0.83 -2.23
CA LEU A 41 6.94 -0.66 -2.10
C LEU A 41 6.37 -1.85 -1.32
N ALA A 42 5.53 -1.59 -0.32
CA ALA A 42 4.76 -2.62 0.36
C ALA A 42 3.25 -2.35 0.27
N VAL A 43 2.45 -3.40 0.11
CA VAL A 43 0.98 -3.34 0.14
C VAL A 43 0.50 -4.23 1.27
N ILE A 44 -0.24 -3.64 2.21
CA ILE A 44 -0.74 -4.27 3.42
C ILE A 44 -2.26 -4.30 3.38
N ASP A 45 -2.86 -5.45 3.70
CA ASP A 45 -4.30 -5.58 3.91
C ASP A 45 -4.57 -5.86 5.39
N PRO A 46 -4.99 -4.85 6.17
CA PRO A 46 -5.21 -5.02 7.60
C PRO A 46 -6.41 -5.94 7.91
N GLY A 47 -7.27 -6.23 6.93
CA GLY A 47 -8.48 -7.04 7.11
C GLY A 47 -8.35 -8.50 6.71
N ARG A 48 -7.20 -8.96 6.19
CA ARG A 48 -7.07 -10.33 5.64
C ARG A 48 -6.82 -11.40 6.70
N ASP A 49 -6.16 -11.08 7.81
CA ASP A 49 -5.79 -12.08 8.80
C ASP A 49 -5.91 -11.52 10.23
N VAL A 50 -7.10 -11.70 10.81
CA VAL A 50 -7.42 -11.21 12.16
C VAL A 50 -6.77 -12.09 13.24
N ASP A 51 -6.39 -13.33 12.90
CA ASP A 51 -5.85 -14.32 13.82
C ASP A 51 -4.30 -14.42 13.77
N ASN A 52 -3.66 -14.10 12.64
CA ASN A 52 -2.19 -14.04 12.49
C ASN A 52 -1.68 -12.61 12.23
N ARG A 53 -2.03 -11.67 13.10
CA ARG A 53 -1.75 -10.23 12.94
C ARG A 53 -0.26 -9.87 12.84
N HIS A 54 0.64 -10.73 13.32
CA HIS A 54 2.05 -10.40 13.49
C HIS A 54 2.99 -10.90 12.37
N GLU A 55 2.57 -11.82 11.50
CA GLU A 55 3.53 -12.51 10.60
C GLU A 55 3.32 -12.29 9.10
N THR A 56 2.14 -11.87 8.63
CA THR A 56 1.84 -11.81 7.17
C THR A 56 0.91 -10.66 6.78
N SER A 57 1.22 -9.43 7.22
CA SER A 57 0.40 -8.27 6.85
C SER A 57 0.73 -7.71 5.47
N SER A 58 1.96 -7.91 4.96
CA SER A 58 2.36 -7.48 3.61
C SER A 58 1.94 -8.50 2.55
N LEU A 59 1.01 -8.11 1.68
CA LEU A 59 0.55 -8.89 0.53
C LEU A 59 1.49 -8.79 -0.66
N ILE A 60 2.17 -7.66 -0.79
CA ILE A 60 3.11 -7.39 -1.88
C ILE A 60 4.28 -6.63 -1.28
N GLU A 61 5.50 -7.13 -1.49
CA GLU A 61 6.73 -6.38 -1.27
C GLU A 61 7.53 -6.40 -2.58
N GLN A 62 7.77 -5.22 -3.15
CA GLN A 62 8.38 -5.09 -4.46
C GLN A 62 9.49 -4.03 -4.43
N GLN A 63 10.66 -4.40 -4.97
CA GLN A 63 11.78 -3.50 -5.18
C GLN A 63 11.68 -2.83 -6.56
N PHE A 64 11.68 -1.50 -6.57
CA PHE A 64 11.80 -0.66 -7.76
C PHE A 64 13.24 -0.13 -7.91
N PRO A 65 13.68 0.19 -9.14
CA PRO A 65 15.04 0.67 -9.39
C PRO A 65 15.29 2.11 -8.90
N HIS A 66 14.26 2.85 -8.52
CA HIS A 66 14.34 4.27 -8.17
C HIS A 66 13.61 4.58 -6.85
N PRO A 67 14.04 5.64 -6.12
CA PRO A 67 13.36 6.10 -4.91
C PRO A 67 11.88 6.34 -5.12
N ILE A 68 11.04 5.97 -4.15
CA ILE A 68 9.61 6.30 -4.17
C ILE A 68 9.41 7.56 -3.33
N LEU A 69 9.04 8.66 -3.98
CA LEU A 69 8.79 9.94 -3.32
C LEU A 69 7.35 10.03 -2.79
N GLN A 70 6.40 9.49 -3.55
CA GLN A 70 4.99 9.53 -3.20
C GLN A 70 4.21 8.40 -3.88
N VAL A 71 3.18 7.92 -3.20
CA VAL A 71 2.22 6.95 -3.73
C VAL A 71 0.79 7.50 -3.66
N PHE A 72 -0.04 7.13 -4.64
CA PHE A 72 -1.47 7.41 -4.66
C PHE A 72 -2.26 6.25 -5.25
N ILE A 73 -3.52 6.12 -4.83
CA ILE A 73 -4.47 5.15 -5.37
C ILE A 73 -5.66 5.92 -5.93
N GLY A 74 -6.07 5.59 -7.16
CA GLY A 74 -7.23 6.25 -7.77
C GLY A 74 -7.43 5.91 -9.24
N LYS A 75 -8.52 6.44 -9.81
CA LYS A 75 -8.87 6.28 -11.24
C LYS A 75 -8.15 7.34 -12.07
N PHE A 76 -6.87 7.10 -12.37
CA PHE A 76 -6.04 8.06 -13.12
C PHE A 76 -5.98 7.81 -14.64
N VAL A 77 -6.50 6.66 -15.11
CA VAL A 77 -6.33 6.20 -16.50
C VAL A 77 -7.70 6.07 -17.17
N ASN A 78 -8.01 6.93 -18.14
CA ASN A 78 -9.33 6.97 -18.79
C ASN A 78 -9.74 5.67 -19.51
N SER A 79 -8.78 4.87 -19.98
CA SER A 79 -9.03 3.59 -20.66
C SER A 79 -9.22 2.41 -19.70
N TYR A 80 -9.12 2.63 -18.38
CA TYR A 80 -9.24 1.60 -17.35
C TYR A 80 -10.20 2.05 -16.25
N ASP A 81 -11.26 1.27 -16.01
CA ASP A 81 -12.32 1.65 -15.07
C ASP A 81 -12.00 1.32 -13.59
N GLY A 82 -10.83 0.76 -13.31
CA GLY A 82 -10.40 0.42 -11.95
C GLY A 82 -9.47 1.47 -11.32
N PRO A 83 -9.26 1.40 -9.99
CA PRO A 83 -8.18 2.12 -9.34
C PRO A 83 -6.83 1.56 -9.78
N VAL A 84 -5.84 2.45 -9.91
CA VAL A 84 -4.43 2.11 -10.17
C VAL A 84 -3.55 2.72 -9.09
N LEU A 85 -2.38 2.13 -8.90
CA LEU A 85 -1.33 2.69 -8.06
C LEU A 85 -0.48 3.65 -8.90
N ALA A 86 -0.46 4.92 -8.53
CA ALA A 86 0.47 5.90 -9.07
C ALA A 86 1.70 6.01 -8.15
N ILE A 87 2.89 5.86 -8.73
CA ILE A 87 4.17 5.97 -8.02
C ILE A 87 4.96 7.12 -8.62
N LEU A 88 5.27 8.11 -7.80
CA LEU A 88 6.15 9.21 -8.16
C LEU A 88 7.59 8.87 -7.77
N HIS A 89 8.45 8.79 -8.78
CA HIS A 89 9.89 8.70 -8.66
C HIS A 89 10.54 10.07 -8.97
N PRO A 90 11.86 10.25 -8.78
CA PRO A 90 12.52 11.54 -9.02
C PRO A 90 12.42 12.08 -10.45
N LYS A 91 12.21 11.21 -11.45
CA LYS A 91 12.23 11.61 -12.88
C LYS A 91 11.00 11.15 -13.66
N ASP A 92 10.15 10.35 -13.06
CA ASP A 92 9.04 9.67 -13.72
C ASP A 92 7.87 9.45 -12.79
N LEU A 93 6.68 9.48 -13.38
CA LEU A 93 5.42 9.11 -12.74
C LEU A 93 4.90 7.88 -13.47
N VAL A 94 4.75 6.78 -12.75
CA VAL A 94 4.35 5.50 -13.33
C VAL A 94 3.05 5.01 -12.70
N PHE A 95 2.16 4.46 -13.52
CA PHE A 95 0.88 3.90 -13.09
C PHE A 95 0.92 2.39 -13.22
N TYR A 96 0.60 1.69 -12.14
CA TYR A 96 0.56 0.23 -12.07
C TYR A 96 -0.84 -0.25 -11.79
N ARG A 97 -1.29 -1.22 -12.58
CA ARG A 97 -2.44 -2.05 -12.23
C ARG A 97 -1.96 -3.18 -11.35
N VAL A 98 -2.54 -3.31 -10.15
CA VAL A 98 -2.31 -4.48 -9.29
C VAL A 98 -3.17 -5.62 -9.82
N VAL A 99 -2.54 -6.76 -10.13
CA VAL A 99 -3.22 -7.95 -10.61
C VAL A 99 -2.87 -9.12 -9.68
N LYS A 100 -3.85 -9.99 -9.42
CA LYS A 100 -3.62 -11.25 -8.71
C LYS A 100 -2.91 -12.20 -9.67
N GLY A 101 -1.74 -12.71 -9.28
CA GLY A 101 -1.05 -13.73 -10.07
C GLY A 101 -1.89 -15.01 -10.17
N GLU A 102 -1.98 -15.59 -11.35
CA GLU A 102 -2.36 -16.99 -11.53
C GLU A 102 -1.13 -17.84 -11.18
N LEU A 103 -1.28 -18.78 -10.24
CA LEU A 103 -0.30 -19.83 -9.97
C LEU A 103 -0.45 -20.96 -10.98
#